data_AF-A0A6B3GL58-F1
#
_entry.id   AF-A0A6B3GL58-F1
#
_cell.length_a   1.000
_cell.length_b   1.000
_cell.length_c   1.000
_cell.angle_alpha   90.00
_cell.angle_beta   90.00
_cell.angle_gamma   90.00
#
_symmetry.space_group_name_H-M   'P 1'
#
loop_
_entity.id
_entity.type
_entity.pdbx_description
1 polymer ?
#
loop_
_entity_poly.entity_id
_entity_poly.type
_entity_poly.pdbx_seq_one_letter_code
_entity_poly.pdbx_strand_id
1 'polypeptide(L)'
;GIVGVLQEACTHAGVPAVSLWAAVPHYVSQPPNPKATLALLNRLEDLIGLRIPLGELPEDARAWQLGVDQLASEDSEVAEYVQTLEEARDTAE
;
A
#
# COMPACT_ATOMS: atom_id res chain seq x y z
N GLY A 1 11.06 4.06 -12.57
CA GLY A 1 10.70 5.51 -12.63
C GLY A 1 11.77 6.35 -11.96
N ILE A 2 11.57 7.67 -11.85
CA ILE A 2 12.57 8.62 -11.31
C ILE A 2 13.07 8.24 -9.90
N VAL A 3 12.23 7.65 -9.06
CA VAL A 3 12.60 7.15 -7.72
C VAL A 3 13.74 6.12 -7.79
N GLY A 4 13.73 5.22 -8.77
CA GLY A 4 14.79 4.24 -8.97
C GLY A 4 16.12 4.88 -9.39
N VAL A 5 16.06 5.89 -10.25
CA VAL A 5 17.26 6.66 -10.65
C VAL A 5 17.85 7.41 -9.45
N LEU A 6 17.00 7.99 -8.60
CA LEU A 6 17.45 8.66 -7.37
C LEU A 6 18.11 7.68 -6.40
N GLN A 7 17.53 6.50 -6.21
CA GLN A 7 18.09 5.43 -5.37
C GLN A 7 19.49 4.99 -5.87
N GLU A 8 19.66 4.85 -7.19
CA GLU A 8 20.94 4.54 -7.81
C GLU A 8 21.98 5.66 -7.60
N ALA A 9 21.57 6.92 -7.77
CA ALA A 9 22.43 8.06 -7.50
C ALA A 9 22.87 8.14 -6.03
N CYS A 10 21.97 7.89 -5.07
CA CYS A 10 22.31 7.80 -3.65
C CYS A 10 23.32 6.69 -3.37
N THR A 11 23.17 5.53 -4.03
CA THR A 11 24.10 4.40 -3.91
C THR A 11 25.50 4.79 -4.37
N HIS A 12 25.63 5.43 -5.54
CA HIS A 12 26.91 5.93 -6.04
C HIS A 12 27.54 7.01 -5.13
N ALA A 13 26.72 7.83 -4.49
CA ALA A 13 27.18 8.86 -3.55
C ALA A 13 27.51 8.32 -2.15
N GLY A 14 27.34 7.02 -1.89
CA GLY A 14 27.53 6.43 -0.56
C GLY A 14 26.49 6.91 0.47
N VAL A 15 25.34 7.40 0.02
CA VAL A 15 24.24 7.88 0.86
C VAL A 15 23.24 6.72 1.07
N PRO A 16 22.99 6.27 2.31
CA PRO A 16 21.96 5.28 2.58
C PRO A 16 20.59 5.79 2.13
N ALA A 17 19.89 4.98 1.32
CA ALA A 17 18.57 5.31 0.81
C ALA A 17 17.66 4.09 0.81
N VAL A 18 16.36 4.32 0.99
CA VAL A 18 15.32 3.29 0.94
C VAL A 18 14.13 3.84 0.17
N SER A 19 13.45 2.96 -0.59
CA SER A 19 12.22 3.28 -1.29
C SER A 19 11.09 2.39 -0.79
N LEU A 20 9.95 2.99 -0.44
CA LEU A 20 8.75 2.27 0.01
C LEU A 20 7.68 2.32 -1.07
N TRP A 21 7.00 1.20 -1.27
CA TRP A 21 5.92 1.05 -2.25
C TRP A 21 4.74 0.33 -1.60
N ALA A 22 3.52 0.79 -1.89
CA ALA A 22 2.30 0.10 -1.50
C ALA A 22 1.63 -0.46 -2.75
N ALA A 23 1.32 -1.75 -2.73
CA ALA A 23 0.51 -2.36 -3.77
C ALA A 23 -0.96 -1.97 -3.56
N VAL A 24 -1.57 -1.37 -4.58
CA VAL A 24 -3.00 -1.02 -4.57
C VAL A 24 -3.68 -1.82 -5.69
N PRO A 25 -4.75 -2.57 -5.39
CA PRO A 25 -5.47 -3.30 -6.43
C PRO A 25 -5.99 -2.34 -7.51
N HIS A 26 -5.88 -2.75 -8.77
CA HIS A 26 -6.17 -1.87 -9.90
C HIS A 26 -7.63 -1.41 -9.93
N TYR A 27 -8.56 -2.26 -9.49
CA TYR A 27 -10.00 -1.99 -9.42
C TYR A 27 -10.38 -0.92 -8.39
N VAL A 28 -9.47 -0.57 -7.48
CA VAL A 28 -9.61 0.53 -6.50
C VAL A 28 -8.41 1.47 -6.51
N SER A 29 -7.77 1.64 -7.67
CA SER A 29 -6.56 2.47 -7.78
C SER A 29 -6.82 3.97 -7.83
N GLN A 30 -8.08 4.41 -8.01
CA GLN A 30 -8.43 5.83 -8.09
C GLN A 30 -8.21 6.53 -6.74
N PRO A 31 -7.42 7.61 -6.68
CA PRO A 31 -7.22 8.36 -5.45
C PRO A 31 -8.53 8.98 -4.90
N PRO A 32 -8.66 9.15 -3.57
CA PRO A 32 -7.65 8.89 -2.53
C PRO A 32 -7.58 7.42 -2.06
N ASN A 33 -6.38 6.97 -1.64
CA ASN A 33 -6.11 5.61 -1.13
C ASN A 33 -5.57 5.64 0.32
N PRO A 34 -6.42 5.93 1.33
CA PRO A 34 -5.99 6.12 2.71
C PRO A 34 -5.34 4.88 3.32
N LYS A 35 -5.77 3.66 2.93
CA LYS A 35 -5.14 2.41 3.38
C LYS A 35 -3.69 2.28 2.89
N ALA A 36 -3.42 2.65 1.64
CA ALA A 36 -2.06 2.62 1.09
C ALA A 36 -1.16 3.66 1.76
N THR A 37 -1.69 4.87 1.98
CA THR A 37 -0.99 5.94 2.72
C THR A 37 -0.66 5.49 4.15
N LEU A 38 -1.63 4.92 4.87
CA LEU A 38 -1.43 4.41 6.22
C LEU A 38 -0.34 3.33 6.28
N ALA A 39 -0.36 2.38 5.34
CA ALA A 39 0.66 1.32 5.26
C ALA A 39 2.08 1.88 5.05
N LEU A 40 2.23 2.86 4.17
CA LEU A 40 3.52 3.53 3.93
C LEU A 40 4.01 4.28 5.17
N LEU A 41 3.11 4.98 5.88
CA LEU A 41 3.47 5.72 7.09
C LEU A 41 3.88 4.77 8.23
N ASN A 42 3.14 3.69 8.46
CA ASN A 42 3.51 2.69 9.47
C ASN A 42 4.90 2.10 9.16
N ARG A 43 5.17 1.77 7.88
CA ARG A 43 6.49 1.24 7.48
C ARG A 43 7.60 2.29 7.63
N LEU A 44 7.28 3.56 7.41
CA LEU A 44 8.21 4.66 7.62
C LEU A 44 8.52 4.83 9.12
N GLU A 45 7.51 4.80 10.00
CA GLU A 45 7.68 4.84 11.46
C GLU A 45 8.66 3.75 11.93
N ASP A 46 8.49 2.51 11.46
CA ASP A 46 9.38 1.39 11.79
C ASP A 46 10.84 1.65 11.37
N LEU A 47 11.04 2.28 10.22
CA LEU A 47 12.38 2.55 9.67
C LEU A 47 13.10 3.68 10.39
N ILE A 48 12.37 4.74 10.77
CA ILE A 48 12.96 5.92 11.41
C ILE A 48 12.91 5.86 12.94
N GLY A 49 12.14 4.93 13.51
CA GLY A 49 11.96 4.79 14.96
C GLY A 49 11.22 5.97 15.60
N LEU A 50 10.42 6.71 14.83
CA LEU A 50 9.67 7.88 15.29
C LEU A 50 8.18 7.67 15.10
N ARG A 51 7.39 8.18 16.05
CA ARG A 51 5.95 8.25 15.97
C ARG A 51 5.52 9.37 15.03
N ILE A 52 4.66 9.06 14.08
CA ILE A 52 3.99 9.97 13.16
C ILE A 52 2.54 10.12 13.64
N PRO A 53 2.05 11.35 13.90
CA PRO A 53 0.65 11.55 14.25
C PRO A 53 -0.23 11.30 13.01
N LEU A 54 -1.03 10.22 13.05
CA LEU A 54 -1.83 9.77 11.92
C LEU A 54 -3.19 10.48 11.79
N GLY A 55 -3.66 11.17 12.83
CA GLY A 55 -4.98 11.81 12.84
C GLY A 55 -6.09 10.79 12.56
N GLU A 56 -7.02 11.15 11.67
CA GLU A 56 -8.16 10.31 11.24
C GLU A 56 -7.80 9.28 10.16
N LEU A 57 -6.53 9.21 9.74
CA LEU A 57 -6.12 8.30 8.66
C LEU A 57 -6.42 6.82 8.94
N PRO A 58 -6.28 6.30 10.18
CA PRO A 58 -6.69 4.93 10.51
C PRO A 58 -8.19 4.69 10.31
N GLU A 59 -9.03 5.65 10.68
CA GLU A 59 -10.47 5.63 10.49
C GLU A 59 -10.84 5.68 9.01
N ASP A 60 -10.22 6.59 8.25
CA ASP A 60 -10.40 6.72 6.81
C ASP A 60 -9.98 5.44 6.07
N ALA A 61 -8.87 4.81 6.48
CA ALA A 61 -8.40 3.54 5.91
C ALA A 61 -9.39 2.40 6.17
N ARG A 62 -10.00 2.37 7.37
CA ARG A 62 -11.03 1.38 7.72
C ARG A 62 -12.30 1.59 6.91
N ALA A 63 -12.78 2.84 6.80
CA ALA A 63 -13.96 3.17 6.03
C ALA A 63 -13.78 2.86 4.54
N TRP A 64 -12.60 3.19 3.99
CA TRP A 64 -12.23 2.85 2.63
C TRP A 64 -12.22 1.33 2.40
N GLN A 65 -11.62 0.56 3.32
CA GLN A 65 -11.57 -0.90 3.19
C GLN A 65 -12.96 -1.52 3.12
N LEU A 66 -13.88 -1.08 3.99
CA LEU A 66 -15.27 -1.56 3.97
C LEU A 66 -15.95 -1.26 2.63
N GLY A 67 -15.71 -0.08 2.05
CA GLY A 67 -16.23 0.27 0.73
C GLY A 67 -15.66 -0.60 -0.39
N VAL A 68 -14.36 -0.91 -0.32
CA VAL A 68 -13.71 -1.83 -1.27
C VAL A 68 -14.25 -3.25 -1.14
N ASP A 69 -14.40 -3.76 0.08
CA ASP A 69 -14.93 -5.10 0.34
C ASP A 69 -16.37 -5.23 -0.18
N GLN A 70 -17.19 -4.19 0.00
CA GLN A 70 -18.53 -4.14 -0.55
C GLN A 70 -18.53 -4.18 -2.09
N LEU A 71 -17.73 -3.33 -2.74
CA LEU A 71 -17.60 -3.31 -4.20
C LEU A 71 -17.14 -4.67 -4.76
N ALA A 72 -16.15 -5.29 -4.10
CA ALA A 72 -15.65 -6.60 -4.49
C ALA A 72 -16.72 -7.71 -4.33
N SER A 73 -17.62 -7.57 -3.36
CA SER A 73 -18.71 -8.53 -3.12
C SER A 73 -19.89 -8.39 -4.10
N GLU A 74 -20.09 -7.20 -4.68
CA GLU A 74 -21.19 -6.91 -5.61
C GLU A 74 -20.88 -7.31 -7.06
N ASP A 75 -19.61 -7.53 -7.39
CA ASP A 75 -19.16 -7.97 -8.71
C ASP A 75 -18.63 -9.42 -8.63
N SER A 76 -19.46 -10.38 -9.03
CA SER A 76 -19.14 -11.81 -8.99
C SER A 76 -17.87 -12.19 -9.78
N GLU A 77 -17.45 -11.36 -10.74
CA GLU A 77 -16.22 -11.55 -11.51
C GLU A 77 -14.98 -11.04 -10.75
N VAL A 78 -15.14 -9.97 -9.95
CA VAL A 78 -14.09 -9.42 -9.07
C VAL A 78 -13.87 -10.29 -7.85
N ALA A 79 -14.92 -10.89 -7.28
CA ALA A 79 -14.81 -11.81 -6.14
C ALA A 79 -13.92 -13.02 -6.45
N GLU A 80 -14.14 -13.69 -7.59
CA GLU A 80 -13.29 -14.81 -8.05
C GLU A 80 -11.85 -14.36 -8.33
N TYR A 81 -11.66 -13.15 -8.89
CA TYR A 81 -10.33 -12.60 -9.14
C TYR A 81 -9.57 -12.24 -7.86
N VAL A 82 -10.23 -11.64 -6.87
CA VAL A 82 -9.65 -11.34 -5.55
C VAL A 82 -9.27 -12.63 -4.83
N GLN A 83 -10.16 -13.63 -4.83
CA GLN A 83 -9.86 -14.94 -4.25
C GLN A 83 -8.60 -15.55 -4.89
N THR A 84 -8.49 -15.51 -6.22
CA THR A 84 -7.31 -16.01 -6.93
C THR A 84 -6.03 -15.25 -6.55
N LEU A 85 -6.12 -13.93 -6.34
CA LEU A 85 -4.99 -13.11 -5.90
C LEU A 85 -4.57 -13.38 -4.43
N GLU A 86 -5.53 -13.63 -3.55
CA GLU A 86 -5.25 -13.99 -2.14
C GLU A 86 -4.65 -15.38 -2.03
N GLU A 87 -5.19 -16.36 -2.77
CA GLU A 87 -4.62 -17.72 -2.85
C GLU A 87 -3.18 -17.69 -3.37
N ALA A 88 -2.89 -16.85 -4.38
CA ALA A 88 -1.53 -16.69 -4.90
C ALA A 88 -0.58 -16.02 -3.89
N ARG A 89 -1.06 -15.09 -3.06
CA ARG A 89 -0.28 -14.44 -1.99
C ARG A 89 0.03 -15.43 -0.87
N ASP A 90 -0.97 -16.18 -0.42
CA ASP A 90 -0.84 -17.11 0.71
C ASP A 90 0.01 -18.35 0.36
N THR A 91 0.14 -18.68 -0.92
CA THR A 91 1.05 -19.74 -1.40
C THR A 91 2.50 -19.26 -1.56
N ALA A 92 2.74 -17.95 -1.47
CA ALA A 92 4.05 -17.31 -1.63
C ALA A 92 4.71 -16.89 -0.30
N GLU A 93 4.05 -17.12 0.84
CA GLU A 93 4.64 -17.14 2.19
C GLU A 93 5.20 -18.52 2.55
#